data_AF-A0A816HQI0-F1
#
_entry.id   AF-A0A816HQI0-F1
#
_cell.length_a   1.000
_cell.length_b   1.000
_cell.length_c   1.000
_cell.angle_alpha   90.00
_cell.angle_beta   90.00
_cell.angle_gamma   90.00
#
_symmetry.space_group_name_H-M   'P 1'
#
loop_
_entity.id
_entity.type
_entity.pdbx_description
1 polymer ?
#
loop_
_entity_poly.entity_id
_entity_poly.type
_entity_poly.pdbx_seq_one_letter_code
_entity_poly.pdbx_strand_id
1 'polypeptide(L)'
;MTSDGKKNDRDKCPSDELLKTIDLWLKWDQCEETRKQIEQLKAESKWDDLDACMTHRIHFGTAGLRSKMGAGFALMNELTVIQATQGLIRYMQIAFKDESKPLSTVIGFDARHQSHQFARLAAALFAHEQFRVYLFDSITVPTPMISFAVKKLKCQAGIVVTASHNPKEDNGYKVYWNNGAQIISPVDVKIA
;
A
#
# COMPACT_ATOMS: atom_id res chain seq x y z
N MET A 1 48.59 -3.40 -4.78
CA MET A 1 48.75 -2.06 -4.15
C MET A 1 48.54 -1.06 -5.27
N THR A 2 47.50 -0.23 -5.35
CA THR A 2 46.57 0.30 -4.35
C THR A 2 45.29 0.79 -5.03
N SER A 3 44.15 0.47 -4.40
CA SER A 3 42.89 1.22 -4.30
C SER A 3 42.24 1.86 -5.55
N ASP A 4 41.25 1.15 -6.09
CA ASP A 4 40.07 1.77 -6.70
C ASP A 4 39.35 2.65 -5.66
N GLY A 5 39.36 3.95 -5.90
CA GLY A 5 38.68 4.94 -5.05
C GLY A 5 37.17 4.77 -5.11
N LYS A 6 36.59 4.10 -4.11
CA LYS A 6 35.18 4.32 -3.75
C LYS A 6 35.03 5.79 -3.39
N LYS A 7 34.46 6.59 -4.29
CA LYS A 7 33.95 7.93 -3.95
C LYS A 7 33.08 7.79 -2.71
N ASN A 8 33.44 8.54 -1.68
CA ASN A 8 32.75 8.53 -0.40
C ASN A 8 31.33 9.05 -0.66
N ASP A 9 30.31 8.24 -0.36
CA ASP A 9 28.89 8.53 -0.59
C ASP A 9 28.40 9.78 0.18
N ARG A 10 29.23 10.28 1.10
CA ARG A 10 28.95 11.40 2.02
C ARG A 10 28.97 12.79 1.35
N ASP A 11 29.46 12.92 0.12
CA ASP A 11 29.65 14.21 -0.55
C ASP A 11 28.54 14.56 -1.56
N LYS A 12 27.52 13.71 -1.72
CA LYS A 12 26.39 13.98 -2.61
C LYS A 12 25.38 14.90 -1.90
N CYS A 13 25.13 16.08 -2.44
CA CYS A 13 24.08 16.95 -1.94
C CYS A 13 22.71 16.46 -2.44
N PRO A 14 21.67 16.33 -1.59
CA PRO A 14 20.34 15.94 -2.04
C PRO A 14 19.71 17.03 -2.91
N SER A 15 18.80 16.65 -3.80
CA SER A 15 18.00 17.63 -4.54
C SER A 15 16.96 18.29 -3.62
N ASP A 16 16.58 19.53 -3.91
CA ASP A 16 15.51 20.23 -3.19
C ASP A 16 14.17 19.49 -3.25
N GLU A 17 13.92 18.76 -4.35
CA GLU A 17 12.73 17.94 -4.54
C GLU A 17 12.71 16.74 -3.59
N LEU A 18 13.86 16.07 -3.41
CA LEU A 18 13.99 14.96 -2.46
C LEU A 18 13.74 15.44 -1.03
N LEU A 19 14.32 16.57 -0.63
CA LEU A 19 14.12 17.13 0.71
C LEU A 19 12.64 17.46 0.98
N LYS A 20 11.96 18.09 0.01
CA LYS A 20 10.51 18.36 0.11
C LYS A 20 9.69 17.07 0.22
N THR A 21 10.06 16.03 -0.52
CA THR A 21 9.38 14.74 -0.48
C THR A 21 9.56 14.05 0.87
N ILE A 22 10.76 14.09 1.44
CA ILE A 22 11.06 13.57 2.78
C ILE A 22 10.24 14.30 3.83
N ASP A 23 10.22 15.63 3.81
CA ASP A 23 9.48 16.43 4.80
C ASP A 23 7.97 16.21 4.69
N LEU A 24 7.45 16.02 3.47
CA LEU A 24 6.06 15.66 3.23
C LEU A 24 5.74 14.27 3.78
N TRP A 25 6.61 13.29 3.52
CA TRP A 25 6.45 11.94 4.03
C TRP A 25 6.48 11.91 5.57
N LEU A 26 7.44 12.61 6.20
CA LEU A 26 7.54 12.78 7.65
C LEU A 26 6.40 13.63 8.24
N LYS A 27 5.62 14.34 7.44
CA LYS A 27 4.40 14.99 7.92
C LYS A 27 3.22 14.01 7.93
N TRP A 28 3.12 13.16 6.91
CA TRP A 28 1.99 12.27 6.72
C TRP A 28 2.11 10.96 7.48
N ASP A 29 3.28 10.33 7.47
CA ASP A 29 3.48 9.05 8.15
C ASP A 29 3.37 9.23 9.67
N GLN A 30 2.53 8.41 10.30
CA GLN A 30 2.33 8.42 11.75
C GLN A 30 2.94 7.19 12.44
N CYS A 31 3.47 6.23 11.67
CA CYS A 31 4.12 5.05 12.24
C CYS A 31 5.53 5.39 12.73
N GLU A 32 5.75 5.29 14.04
CA GLU A 32 7.02 5.67 14.68
C GLU A 32 8.22 4.88 14.11
N GLU A 33 8.02 3.60 13.78
CA GLU A 33 9.09 2.73 13.26
C GLU A 33 9.57 3.20 11.88
N THR A 34 8.66 3.41 10.93
CA THR A 34 9.03 3.86 9.60
C THR A 34 9.58 5.28 9.63
N ARG A 35 9.03 6.17 10.47
CA ARG A 35 9.55 7.53 10.64
C ARG A 35 11.02 7.53 11.06
N LYS A 36 11.36 6.73 12.07
CA LYS A 36 12.74 6.57 12.56
C LYS A 36 13.68 6.09 11.46
N GLN A 37 13.23 5.19 10.57
CA GLN A 37 14.05 4.73 9.44
C GLN A 37 14.46 5.91 8.54
N ILE A 38 13.51 6.79 8.19
CA ILE A 38 13.80 7.94 7.32
C ILE A 38 14.62 9.01 8.04
N GLU A 39 14.32 9.29 9.31
CA GLU A 39 15.10 10.22 10.13
C GLU A 39 16.56 9.74 10.29
N GLN A 40 16.77 8.44 10.47
CA GLN A 40 18.10 7.83 10.56
C GLN A 40 18.86 7.94 9.23
N LEU A 41 18.23 7.58 8.10
CA LEU A 41 18.87 7.72 6.79
C LEU A 41 19.26 9.18 6.50
N LYS A 42 18.42 10.15 6.90
CA LYS A 42 18.70 11.59 6.79
C LYS A 42 19.87 12.00 7.66
N ALA A 43 19.92 11.55 8.92
CA ALA A 43 21.02 11.84 9.85
C ALA A 43 22.36 11.24 9.38
N GLU A 44 22.33 10.07 8.76
CA GLU A 44 23.49 9.39 8.18
C GLU A 44 23.89 9.92 6.80
N SER A 45 23.15 10.90 6.25
CA SER A 45 23.36 11.46 4.90
C SER A 45 23.33 10.39 3.79
N LYS A 46 22.50 9.35 3.96
CA LYS A 46 22.31 8.28 2.97
C LYS A 46 21.31 8.71 1.89
N TRP A 47 21.71 9.68 1.08
CA TRP A 47 20.82 10.32 0.12
C TRP A 47 20.36 9.39 -1.00
N ASP A 48 21.21 8.47 -1.46
CA ASP A 48 20.84 7.51 -2.51
C ASP A 48 19.80 6.49 -2.02
N ASP A 49 19.89 6.04 -0.76
CA ASP A 49 18.89 5.15 -0.14
C ASP A 49 17.55 5.88 0.07
N LEU A 50 17.60 7.16 0.48
CA LEU A 50 16.42 8.02 0.60
C LEU A 50 15.76 8.25 -0.74
N ASP A 51 16.53 8.56 -1.78
CA ASP A 51 16.02 8.75 -3.13
C ASP A 51 15.28 7.49 -3.58
N ALA A 52 15.92 6.33 -3.46
CA ALA A 52 15.35 5.05 -3.88
C ALA A 52 14.02 4.71 -3.18
N CYS A 53 13.83 5.09 -1.91
CA CYS A 53 12.58 4.82 -1.20
C CYS A 53 11.52 5.92 -1.30
N MET A 54 11.90 7.15 -1.66
CA MET A 54 11.01 8.33 -1.66
C MET A 54 10.47 8.71 -3.03
N THR A 55 11.29 8.63 -4.09
CA THR A 55 10.98 9.30 -5.35
C THR A 55 10.05 8.51 -6.27
N HIS A 56 9.93 7.20 -6.06
CA HIS A 56 9.05 6.35 -6.84
C HIS A 56 7.90 5.82 -5.98
N ARG A 57 6.68 5.88 -6.52
CA ARG A 57 5.51 5.24 -5.88
C ARG A 57 5.37 3.81 -6.39
N ILE A 58 4.90 2.91 -5.53
CA ILE A 58 4.46 1.59 -6.00
C ILE A 58 3.28 1.81 -6.95
N HIS A 59 3.35 1.20 -8.14
CA HIS A 59 2.25 1.22 -9.09
C HIS A 59 1.43 -0.06 -8.98
N PHE A 60 0.12 0.05 -9.23
CA PHE A 60 -0.71 -1.13 -9.41
C PHE A 60 -0.28 -1.87 -10.67
N GLY A 61 0.35 -3.02 -10.50
CA GLY A 61 0.59 -3.97 -11.59
C GLY A 61 -0.61 -4.88 -11.79
N THR A 62 -0.49 -5.83 -12.71
CA THR A 62 -1.48 -6.91 -12.94
C THR A 62 -1.83 -7.70 -11.68
N ALA A 63 -0.93 -7.68 -10.69
CA ALA A 63 -1.05 -8.40 -9.43
C ALA A 63 -1.39 -7.52 -8.21
N GLY A 64 -1.67 -6.21 -8.37
CA GLY A 64 -1.88 -5.28 -7.26
C GLY A 64 -0.64 -4.43 -6.94
N LEU A 65 -0.67 -3.70 -5.82
CA LEU A 65 0.54 -3.10 -5.24
C LEU A 65 1.39 -4.19 -4.60
N ARG A 66 2.71 -4.16 -4.84
CA ARG A 66 3.63 -5.11 -4.24
C ARG A 66 5.04 -4.54 -4.19
N SER A 67 5.64 -4.58 -3.01
CA SER A 67 7.06 -4.31 -2.81
C SER A 67 7.51 -4.81 -1.44
N LYS A 68 8.80 -4.68 -1.16
CA LYS A 68 9.36 -4.93 0.17
C LYS A 68 8.70 -4.02 1.19
N MET A 69 8.50 -4.52 2.41
CA MET A 69 8.08 -3.68 3.53
C MET A 69 9.21 -2.73 3.97
N GLY A 70 8.86 -1.48 4.25
CA GLY A 70 9.80 -0.47 4.73
C GLY A 70 9.27 0.96 4.55
N ALA A 71 10.03 1.94 5.03
CA ALA A 71 9.67 3.34 4.97
C ALA A 71 9.84 3.96 3.56
N GLY A 72 9.03 4.98 3.25
CA GLY A 72 9.02 5.67 1.96
C GLY A 72 7.86 5.27 1.04
N PHE A 73 7.68 6.02 -0.05
CA PHE A 73 6.57 5.83 -0.99
C PHE A 73 6.77 4.63 -1.96
N ALA A 74 8.00 4.15 -2.10
CA ALA A 74 8.33 2.99 -2.95
C ALA A 74 8.10 1.64 -2.26
N LEU A 75 7.80 1.65 -0.96
CA LEU A 75 7.76 0.47 -0.11
C LEU A 75 6.37 0.26 0.51
N MET A 76 6.07 -1.00 0.86
CA MET A 76 4.83 -1.34 1.56
C MET A 76 4.95 -0.91 3.02
N ASN A 77 4.05 -0.04 3.45
CA ASN A 77 3.89 0.42 4.82
C ASN A 77 2.45 0.89 5.06
N GLU A 78 2.16 1.28 6.29
CA GLU A 78 0.82 1.75 6.68
C GLU A 78 0.38 2.96 5.83
N LEU A 79 1.24 3.95 5.60
CA LEU A 79 0.91 5.13 4.80
C LEU A 79 0.57 4.77 3.35
N THR A 80 1.33 3.89 2.71
CA THR A 80 1.05 3.43 1.35
C THR A 80 -0.30 2.69 1.28
N VAL A 81 -0.62 1.86 2.26
CA VAL A 81 -1.92 1.17 2.35
C VAL A 81 -3.06 2.16 2.58
N ILE A 82 -2.86 3.17 3.42
CA ILE A 82 -3.85 4.24 3.65
C ILE A 82 -4.15 4.97 2.33
N GLN A 83 -3.11 5.40 1.61
CA GLN A 83 -3.28 6.16 0.37
C GLN A 83 -3.98 5.33 -0.71
N ALA A 84 -3.58 4.07 -0.88
CA ALA A 84 -4.23 3.15 -1.82
C ALA A 84 -5.70 2.90 -1.47
N THR A 85 -6.01 2.78 -0.17
CA THR A 85 -7.38 2.59 0.31
C THR A 85 -8.23 3.83 0.06
N GLN A 86 -7.70 5.03 0.33
CA GLN A 86 -8.39 6.30 0.07
C GLN A 86 -8.69 6.48 -1.43
N GLY A 87 -7.73 6.17 -2.31
CA GLY A 87 -7.93 6.19 -3.75
C GLY A 87 -9.05 5.23 -4.20
N LEU A 88 -9.04 4.00 -3.67
CA LEU A 88 -10.09 3.01 -3.95
C LEU A 88 -11.47 3.46 -3.45
N ILE A 89 -11.58 4.00 -2.23
CA ILE A 89 -12.84 4.51 -1.68
C ILE A 89 -13.42 5.59 -2.60
N ARG A 90 -12.61 6.59 -2.94
CA ARG A 90 -13.04 7.70 -3.80
C ARG A 90 -13.49 7.20 -5.17
N TYR A 91 -12.75 6.25 -5.75
CA TYR A 91 -13.11 5.66 -7.03
C TYR A 91 -14.42 4.88 -6.95
N MET A 92 -14.64 4.09 -5.89
CA MET A 92 -15.90 3.38 -5.68
C MET A 92 -17.09 4.33 -5.52
N GLN A 93 -16.93 5.42 -4.75
CA GLN A 93 -17.98 6.45 -4.59
C GLN A 93 -18.38 7.08 -5.93
N ILE A 94 -17.42 7.31 -6.83
CA ILE A 94 -17.68 7.84 -8.17
C ILE A 94 -18.34 6.77 -9.06
N ALA A 95 -17.78 5.56 -9.08
CA ALA A 95 -18.21 4.47 -9.96
C ALA A 95 -19.60 3.93 -9.63
N PHE A 96 -20.00 4.01 -8.35
CA PHE A 96 -21.28 3.51 -7.83
C PHE A 96 -22.12 4.63 -7.20
N LYS A 97 -22.00 5.87 -7.70
CA LYS A 97 -22.69 7.05 -7.18
C LYS A 97 -24.22 6.92 -7.14
N ASP A 98 -24.79 6.09 -8.01
CA ASP A 98 -26.23 5.89 -8.16
C ASP A 98 -26.75 4.68 -7.34
N GLU A 99 -25.89 4.06 -6.52
CA GLU A 99 -26.27 2.93 -5.67
C GLU A 99 -27.17 3.40 -4.51
N SER A 100 -28.34 2.78 -4.39
CA SER A 100 -29.32 3.12 -3.33
C SER A 100 -28.95 2.63 -1.94
N LYS A 101 -27.95 1.75 -1.83
CA LYS A 101 -27.49 1.13 -0.59
C LYS A 101 -26.06 1.60 -0.29
N PRO A 102 -25.66 1.60 1.00
CA PRO A 102 -24.26 1.81 1.36
C PRO A 102 -23.36 0.86 0.58
N LEU A 103 -22.30 1.40 -0.01
CA LEU A 103 -21.28 0.61 -0.70
C LEU A 103 -20.62 -0.35 0.29
N SER A 104 -20.15 -1.49 -0.20
CA SER A 104 -19.55 -2.50 0.66
C SER A 104 -18.29 -3.11 0.09
N THR A 105 -17.42 -3.55 1.00
CA THR A 105 -16.14 -4.20 0.69
C THR A 105 -15.92 -5.42 1.56
N VAL A 106 -15.15 -6.38 1.04
CA VAL A 106 -14.67 -7.54 1.81
C VAL A 106 -13.15 -7.56 1.83
N ILE A 107 -12.54 -7.77 3.00
CA ILE A 107 -11.11 -7.64 3.21
C ILE A 107 -10.58 -8.90 3.89
N GLY A 108 -9.47 -9.43 3.40
CA GLY A 108 -8.72 -10.52 4.03
C GLY A 108 -7.22 -10.35 3.85
N PHE A 109 -6.45 -11.28 4.40
CA PHE A 109 -5.00 -11.22 4.43
C PHE A 109 -4.36 -12.60 4.52
N ASP A 110 -3.09 -12.72 4.11
CA ASP A 110 -2.28 -13.93 4.31
C ASP A 110 -1.43 -13.88 5.59
N ALA A 111 -0.65 -14.94 5.85
CA ALA A 111 0.13 -15.08 7.08
C ALA A 111 1.40 -14.19 7.16
N ARG A 112 1.63 -13.26 6.22
CA ARG A 112 2.85 -12.43 6.23
C ARG A 112 2.82 -11.43 7.36
N HIS A 113 4.02 -10.99 7.75
CA HIS A 113 4.15 -9.92 8.74
C HIS A 113 3.42 -8.66 8.25
N GLN A 114 2.80 -7.92 9.18
CA GLN A 114 1.96 -6.74 8.92
C GLN A 114 0.69 -6.96 8.09
N SER A 115 0.44 -8.14 7.49
CA SER A 115 -0.74 -8.31 6.63
C SER A 115 -2.07 -8.10 7.37
N HIS A 116 -2.16 -8.56 8.63
CA HIS A 116 -3.32 -8.33 9.49
C HIS A 116 -3.52 -6.85 9.81
N GLN A 117 -2.44 -6.16 10.17
CA GLN A 117 -2.45 -4.73 10.49
C GLN A 117 -2.90 -3.90 9.28
N PHE A 118 -2.33 -4.16 8.10
CA PHE A 118 -2.72 -3.48 6.86
C PHE A 118 -4.19 -3.74 6.48
N ALA A 119 -4.69 -4.97 6.67
CA ALA A 119 -6.09 -5.29 6.42
C ALA A 119 -7.04 -4.55 7.37
N ARG A 120 -6.69 -4.48 8.66
CA ARG A 120 -7.46 -3.72 9.66
C ARG A 120 -7.44 -2.22 9.39
N LEU A 121 -6.31 -1.68 8.95
CA LEU A 121 -6.16 -0.28 8.58
C LEU A 121 -7.06 0.08 7.38
N ALA A 122 -7.04 -0.75 6.34
CA ALA A 122 -7.94 -0.58 5.20
C ALA A 122 -9.41 -0.66 5.63
N ALA A 123 -9.77 -1.66 6.46
CA ALA A 123 -11.12 -1.81 7.00
C ALA A 123 -11.60 -0.57 7.79
N ALA A 124 -10.73 -0.01 8.62
CA ALA A 124 -11.04 1.18 9.42
C ALA A 124 -11.34 2.40 8.54
N LEU A 125 -10.59 2.60 7.45
CA LEU A 125 -10.83 3.69 6.51
C LEU A 125 -12.17 3.53 5.77
N PHE A 126 -12.50 2.32 5.30
CA PHE A 126 -13.80 2.07 4.69
C PHE A 126 -14.95 2.30 5.68
N ALA A 127 -14.80 1.85 6.92
CA ALA A 127 -15.80 2.06 7.96
C ALA A 127 -15.98 3.55 8.30
N HIS A 128 -14.89 4.31 8.35
CA HIS A 128 -14.92 5.78 8.51
C HIS A 128 -15.73 6.46 7.40
N GLU A 129 -15.58 5.99 6.17
CA GLU A 129 -16.30 6.48 4.99
C GLU A 129 -17.70 5.85 4.82
N GLN A 130 -18.23 5.23 5.89
CA GLN A 130 -19.58 4.68 5.98
C GLN A 130 -19.87 3.51 5.03
N PHE A 131 -18.84 2.81 4.56
CA PHE A 131 -19.01 1.56 3.82
C PHE A 131 -19.36 0.43 4.78
N ARG A 132 -20.13 -0.54 4.29
CA ARG A 132 -20.27 -1.82 4.99
C ARG A 132 -19.01 -2.67 4.76
N VAL A 133 -18.32 -3.01 5.84
CA VAL A 133 -17.05 -3.74 5.78
C VAL A 133 -17.22 -5.17 6.29
N TYR A 134 -16.82 -6.14 5.48
CA TYR A 134 -16.67 -7.53 5.88
C TYR A 134 -15.18 -7.84 6.03
N LEU A 135 -14.68 -7.97 7.26
CA LEU A 135 -13.27 -8.27 7.52
C LEU A 135 -13.13 -9.70 8.03
N PHE A 136 -12.29 -10.49 7.36
CA PHE A 136 -11.80 -11.76 7.92
C PHE A 136 -10.72 -11.46 8.97
N ASP A 137 -11.10 -11.16 10.20
CA ASP A 137 -10.18 -10.61 11.21
C ASP A 137 -9.36 -11.68 11.97
N SER A 138 -9.91 -12.90 12.13
CA SER A 138 -9.32 -13.93 12.99
C SER A 138 -8.67 -15.09 12.24
N ILE A 139 -8.67 -15.07 10.91
CA ILE A 139 -8.13 -16.16 10.08
C ILE A 139 -7.40 -15.61 8.87
N THR A 140 -6.35 -16.31 8.43
CA THR A 140 -5.72 -16.04 7.14
C THR A 140 -6.60 -16.54 6.00
N VAL A 141 -6.60 -15.81 4.89
CA VAL A 141 -7.55 -16.01 3.80
C VAL A 141 -6.80 -16.29 2.49
N PRO A 142 -7.06 -17.43 1.81
CA PRO A 142 -6.51 -17.65 0.49
C PRO A 142 -7.17 -16.70 -0.51
N THR A 143 -6.39 -16.17 -1.45
CA THR A 143 -6.85 -15.17 -2.43
C THR A 143 -8.18 -15.51 -3.15
N PRO A 144 -8.44 -16.76 -3.60
CA PRO A 144 -9.72 -17.10 -4.24
C PRO A 144 -10.94 -16.88 -3.35
N MET A 145 -10.79 -16.93 -2.02
CA MET A 145 -11.88 -16.68 -1.09
C MET A 145 -12.38 -15.23 -1.15
N ILE A 146 -11.50 -14.26 -1.41
CA ILE A 146 -11.91 -12.86 -1.59
C ILE A 146 -12.70 -12.69 -2.89
N SER A 147 -12.23 -13.24 -4.00
CA SER A 147 -12.97 -13.25 -5.27
C SER A 147 -14.37 -13.85 -5.12
N PHE A 148 -14.48 -15.00 -4.45
CA PHE A 148 -15.75 -15.64 -4.14
C PHE A 148 -16.62 -14.76 -3.22
N ALA A 149 -16.06 -14.24 -2.13
CA ALA A 149 -16.79 -13.46 -1.14
C ALA A 149 -17.35 -12.16 -1.72
N VAL A 150 -16.62 -11.49 -2.62
CA VAL A 150 -17.13 -10.31 -3.34
C VAL A 150 -18.44 -10.63 -4.05
N LYS A 151 -18.49 -11.74 -4.81
CA LYS A 151 -19.70 -12.18 -5.50
C LYS A 151 -20.80 -12.61 -4.55
N LYS A 152 -20.45 -13.37 -3.51
CA LYS A 152 -21.40 -13.93 -2.55
C LYS A 152 -22.08 -12.84 -1.71
N LEU A 153 -21.32 -11.85 -1.27
CA LEU A 153 -21.77 -10.74 -0.42
C LEU A 153 -22.26 -9.53 -1.23
N LYS A 154 -22.10 -9.57 -2.56
CA LYS A 154 -22.44 -8.48 -3.50
C LYS A 154 -21.69 -7.19 -3.16
N CYS A 155 -20.42 -7.32 -2.78
CA CYS A 155 -19.56 -6.16 -2.54
C CYS A 155 -19.15 -5.49 -3.84
N GLN A 156 -18.93 -4.18 -3.79
CA GLN A 156 -18.46 -3.41 -4.94
C GLN A 156 -16.96 -3.65 -5.19
N ALA A 157 -16.21 -3.99 -4.16
CA ALA A 157 -14.83 -4.42 -4.27
C ALA A 157 -14.47 -5.41 -3.15
N GLY A 158 -13.32 -6.06 -3.28
CA GLY A 158 -12.68 -6.82 -2.21
C GLY A 158 -11.18 -6.63 -2.24
N ILE A 159 -10.55 -6.74 -1.08
CA ILE A 159 -9.11 -6.56 -0.88
C ILE A 159 -8.52 -7.84 -0.29
N VAL A 160 -7.36 -8.23 -0.79
CA VAL A 160 -6.50 -9.20 -0.09
C VAL A 160 -5.11 -8.61 0.08
N VAL A 161 -4.65 -8.58 1.34
CA VAL A 161 -3.29 -8.19 1.68
C VAL A 161 -2.37 -9.41 1.56
N THR A 162 -1.54 -9.43 0.53
CA THR A 162 -0.65 -10.55 0.20
C THR A 162 0.35 -10.17 -0.91
N ALA A 163 1.59 -10.65 -0.78
CA ALA A 163 2.55 -10.68 -1.89
C ALA A 163 2.61 -12.04 -2.61
N SER A 164 1.65 -12.94 -2.38
CA SER A 164 1.54 -14.26 -3.02
C SER A 164 2.79 -15.13 -2.84
N HIS A 165 3.59 -15.36 -3.89
CA HIS A 165 4.77 -16.21 -3.87
C HIS A 165 6.07 -15.46 -3.57
N ASN A 166 6.00 -14.13 -3.34
CA ASN A 166 7.17 -13.31 -3.06
C ASN A 166 7.84 -13.68 -1.73
N PRO A 167 9.12 -13.28 -1.53
CA PRO A 167 9.80 -13.42 -0.25
C PRO A 167 8.99 -12.86 0.92
N LYS A 168 9.21 -13.36 2.14
CA LYS A 168 8.41 -13.00 3.33
C LYS A 168 8.54 -11.51 3.72
N GLU A 169 9.61 -10.86 3.27
CA GLU A 169 9.89 -9.44 3.46
C GLU A 169 9.01 -8.54 2.58
N ASP A 170 8.42 -9.10 1.53
CA ASP A 170 7.45 -8.40 0.68
C ASP A 170 6.04 -8.53 1.23
N ASN A 171 5.27 -7.46 1.05
CA ASN A 171 3.83 -7.49 1.21
C ASN A 171 3.14 -6.90 -0.03
N GLY A 172 1.81 -6.88 -0.04
CA GLY A 172 1.07 -6.37 -1.19
C GLY A 172 -0.39 -6.11 -0.87
N TYR A 173 -1.03 -5.37 -1.77
CA TYR A 173 -2.42 -4.96 -1.67
C TYR A 173 -3.10 -5.22 -3.02
N LYS A 174 -3.96 -6.24 -3.06
CA LYS A 174 -4.68 -6.63 -4.28
C LYS A 174 -6.14 -6.26 -4.17
N VAL A 175 -6.71 -5.79 -5.28
CA VAL A 175 -8.11 -5.38 -5.36
C VAL A 175 -8.85 -6.24 -6.38
N TYR A 176 -10.02 -6.70 -5.98
CA TYR A 176 -10.99 -7.43 -6.79
C TYR A 176 -12.23 -6.56 -6.95
N TRP A 177 -12.76 -6.45 -8.17
CA TRP A 177 -13.93 -5.62 -8.45
C TRP A 177 -15.23 -6.40 -8.25
N ASN A 178 -16.38 -5.73 -8.42
CA ASN A 178 -17.72 -6.30 -8.20
C ASN A 178 -18.04 -7.56 -9.04
N ASN A 179 -17.29 -7.80 -10.11
CA ASN A 179 -17.38 -9.02 -10.93
C ASN A 179 -16.55 -10.20 -10.37
N GLY A 180 -15.89 -10.01 -9.23
CA GLY A 180 -15.02 -11.00 -8.58
C GLY A 180 -13.67 -11.16 -9.27
N ALA A 181 -13.39 -10.44 -10.35
CA ALA A 181 -12.10 -10.46 -11.02
C ALA A 181 -11.16 -9.43 -10.38
N GLN A 182 -9.86 -9.72 -10.44
CA GLN A 182 -8.84 -8.74 -10.08
C GLN A 182 -8.96 -7.53 -11.01
N ILE A 183 -8.78 -6.33 -10.46
CA ILE A 183 -8.80 -5.10 -11.28
C ILE A 183 -7.67 -5.13 -12.30
N ILE A 184 -7.97 -4.60 -13.48
CA ILE A 184 -7.04 -4.32 -14.57
C ILE A 184 -7.28 -2.89 -15.05
N SER A 185 -6.40 -2.41 -15.92
CA SER A 185 -6.59 -1.14 -16.61
C SER A 185 -7.96 -1.03 -17.30
N PRO A 186 -8.65 0.13 -17.17
CA PRO A 186 -8.18 1.41 -16.61
C PRO A 186 -8.48 1.64 -15.12
N VAL A 187 -8.98 0.63 -14.39
CA VAL A 187 -9.39 0.80 -12.98
C VAL A 187 -8.17 0.96 -12.07
N ASP A 188 -7.12 0.18 -12.31
CA ASP A 188 -5.85 0.21 -11.58
C ASP A 188 -5.17 1.59 -11.55
N VAL A 189 -5.19 2.32 -12.67
CA VAL A 189 -4.62 3.68 -12.78
C VAL A 189 -5.46 4.71 -12.03
N LYS A 190 -6.78 4.50 -11.91
CA LYS A 190 -7.69 5.48 -11.30
C LYS A 190 -7.74 5.43 -9.77
N ILE A 191 -7.15 4.40 -9.16
CA ILE A 191 -7.14 4.20 -7.70
C ILE A 191 -5.77 4.47 -7.06
N ALA A 192 -4.72 4.68 -7.86
CA ALA A 192 -3.33 4.89 -7.44
C ALA A 192 -3.00 6.36 -7.21
#